data_AF-A0A2N1YJJ2-F1
#
_entry.id   AF-A0A2N1YJJ2-F1
#
_cell.length_a   1.000
_cell.length_b   1.000
_cell.length_c   1.000
_cell.angle_alpha   90.00
_cell.angle_beta   90.00
_cell.angle_gamma   90.00
#
_symmetry.space_group_name_H-M   'P 1'
#
loop_
_entity.id
_entity.type
_entity.pdbx_description
1 polymer ?
#
loop_
_entity_poly.entity_id
_entity_poly.type
_entity_poly.pdbx_seq_one_letter_code
_entity_poly.pdbx_strand_id
1 'polypeptide(L)'
;MSQRGLIASFTEHRLAANLLMVLMLMGGLYGLQQLNRQLFPSFDFEYITVAIPWRGASPEDIERAITIPVEQNLKTLANMRRLSARSEQGRSVFFMEMEDGTDLSLAISDVRQRISTIRNLPQDAEQPIVQKIDRFSPIANILVYTERGSLAELRPLVRRMENELLSRGIGQVQFAGLPAEEMAIQVPAATLHELGITLDELALRIRQFSDDIPAGTVGRNEAAKQLRGLGQRRDEQGFADLPLFTDQTGRLLQLGDIALIERRPRDEQPYLTYKGFPAVELQVLRAENDDSLKSAAIMQEWLSETEKTLPDGMHMHAYFETWKHLRDRIETLLWNGITGLILVIATLFFFLNARVAWWVTIGIPVSFMATLGVLYFLGGTINMISLFGLILALGIIVDDAIVVGEDTLTHLQQGESPVRAAIGGARRMFWPVVAS
;
A
#
# COMPACT_ATOMS: atom_id res chain seq x y z
N MET A 1 20.77 -59.03 -4.97
CA MET A 1 20.44 -58.59 -3.60
C MET A 1 19.63 -57.31 -3.72
N SER A 2 18.36 -57.32 -3.26
CA SER A 2 17.44 -56.18 -3.44
C SER A 2 17.93 -54.99 -2.63
N GLN A 3 18.46 -53.99 -3.31
CA GLN A 3 19.05 -52.84 -2.66
C GLN A 3 17.96 -51.76 -2.53
N ARG A 4 17.06 -51.98 -1.55
CA ARG A 4 15.93 -51.10 -1.17
C ARG A 4 16.44 -49.76 -0.62
N GLY A 5 16.76 -48.84 -1.51
CA GLY A 5 17.02 -47.44 -1.18
C GLY A 5 16.15 -46.52 -2.04
N LEU A 6 15.87 -45.30 -1.55
CA LEU A 6 15.04 -44.30 -2.22
C LEU A 6 15.45 -44.12 -3.70
N ILE A 7 16.76 -44.03 -3.98
CA ILE A 7 17.32 -43.90 -5.33
C ILE A 7 16.86 -45.05 -6.24
N ALA A 8 17.01 -46.30 -5.80
CA ALA A 8 16.62 -47.47 -6.60
C ALA A 8 15.11 -47.52 -6.85
N SER A 9 14.30 -47.11 -5.85
CA SER A 9 12.84 -47.02 -5.98
C SER A 9 12.42 -46.01 -7.06
N PHE A 10 13.06 -44.84 -7.13
CA PHE A 10 12.77 -43.83 -8.16
C PHE A 10 13.25 -44.25 -9.55
N THR A 11 14.34 -45.03 -9.65
CA THR A 11 14.82 -45.55 -10.95
C THR A 11 13.96 -46.71 -11.49
N GLU A 12 13.46 -47.58 -10.61
CA GLU A 12 12.61 -48.71 -10.99
C GLU A 12 11.15 -48.30 -11.26
N HIS A 13 10.62 -47.31 -10.52
CA HIS A 13 9.26 -46.79 -10.70
C HIS A 13 9.22 -45.48 -11.51
N ARG A 14 9.26 -45.60 -12.85
CA ARG A 14 9.20 -44.47 -13.79
C ARG A 14 8.02 -43.51 -13.56
N LEU A 15 6.88 -44.04 -13.11
CA LEU A 15 5.69 -43.23 -12.84
C LEU A 15 5.91 -42.24 -11.70
N ALA A 16 6.60 -42.64 -10.64
CA ALA A 16 6.81 -41.79 -9.47
C ALA A 16 7.67 -40.57 -9.80
N ALA A 17 8.78 -40.77 -10.52
CA ALA A 17 9.68 -39.68 -10.94
C ALA A 17 8.97 -38.69 -11.89
N ASN A 18 8.26 -39.21 -12.90
CA ASN A 18 7.54 -38.36 -13.85
C ASN A 18 6.36 -37.63 -13.20
N LEU A 19 5.65 -38.26 -12.28
CA LEU A 19 4.56 -37.63 -11.55
C LEU A 19 5.07 -36.50 -10.65
N LEU A 20 6.20 -36.70 -9.96
CA LEU A 20 6.85 -35.64 -9.18
C LEU A 20 7.27 -34.45 -10.05
N MET A 21 7.86 -34.73 -11.21
CA MET A 21 8.22 -33.69 -12.20
C MET A 21 6.98 -32.89 -12.65
N VAL A 22 5.88 -33.57 -12.97
CA VAL A 22 4.62 -32.93 -13.37
C VAL A 22 4.03 -32.11 -12.20
N LEU A 23 4.10 -32.61 -10.97
CA LEU A 23 3.67 -31.85 -9.79
C LEU A 23 4.49 -30.57 -9.60
N MET A 24 5.81 -30.63 -9.76
CA MET A 24 6.68 -29.45 -9.70
C MET A 24 6.33 -28.43 -10.79
N LEU A 25 6.11 -28.89 -12.02
CA LEU A 25 5.68 -28.03 -13.12
C LEU A 25 4.31 -27.38 -12.86
N MET A 26 3.33 -28.15 -12.37
CA MET A 26 2.00 -27.61 -12.05
C MET A 26 2.05 -26.63 -10.87
N GLY A 27 2.81 -26.97 -9.81
CA GLY A 27 3.00 -26.08 -8.65
C GLY A 27 3.65 -24.76 -9.03
N GLY A 28 4.66 -24.80 -9.91
CA GLY A 28 5.28 -23.61 -10.45
C GLY A 28 4.39 -22.80 -11.37
N LEU A 29 3.61 -23.45 -12.24
CA LEU A 29 2.66 -22.77 -13.11
C LEU A 29 1.58 -22.04 -12.29
N TYR A 30 1.09 -22.69 -11.23
CA TYR A 30 0.17 -22.09 -10.28
C TYR A 30 0.82 -20.91 -9.54
N GLY A 31 2.04 -21.09 -9.02
CA GLY A 31 2.80 -20.02 -8.38
C GLY A 31 3.02 -18.82 -9.30
N LEU A 32 3.43 -19.05 -10.56
CA LEU A 32 3.65 -18.01 -11.55
C LEU A 32 2.40 -17.15 -11.82
N GLN A 33 1.21 -17.73 -11.73
CA GLN A 33 -0.05 -17.01 -11.93
C GLN A 33 -0.48 -16.20 -10.69
N GLN A 34 -0.07 -16.62 -9.50
CA GLN A 34 -0.54 -16.03 -8.24
C GLN A 34 0.48 -15.12 -7.55
N LEU A 35 1.77 -15.24 -7.89
CA LEU A 35 2.83 -14.43 -7.30
C LEU A 35 2.71 -12.96 -7.74
N ASN A 36 2.72 -12.06 -6.77
CA ASN A 36 2.79 -10.62 -7.00
C ASN A 36 4.13 -10.21 -7.60
N ARG A 37 4.11 -9.22 -8.51
CA ARG A 37 5.32 -8.62 -9.08
C ARG A 37 5.60 -7.25 -8.47
N GLN A 38 6.83 -7.08 -7.99
CA GLN A 38 7.28 -5.87 -7.31
C GLN A 38 8.77 -5.62 -7.46
N LEU A 39 9.24 -4.39 -7.21
CA LEU A 39 10.64 -4.02 -7.41
C LEU A 39 11.56 -4.59 -6.33
N PHE A 40 11.19 -4.38 -5.08
CA PHE A 40 11.86 -4.88 -3.88
C PHE A 40 10.90 -5.79 -3.12
N PRO A 41 11.39 -6.77 -2.34
CA PRO A 41 10.52 -7.47 -1.39
C PRO A 41 9.88 -6.45 -0.44
N SER A 42 8.65 -6.76 0.01
CA SER A 42 8.00 -5.98 1.05
C SER A 42 8.76 -6.23 2.34
N PHE A 43 9.15 -5.15 3.00
CA PHE A 43 9.61 -5.19 4.37
C PHE A 43 8.43 -4.70 5.21
N ASP A 44 7.82 -5.60 5.97
CA ASP A 44 6.74 -5.25 6.87
C ASP A 44 7.36 -4.55 8.08
N PHE A 45 7.33 -3.22 8.07
CA PHE A 45 7.66 -2.47 9.26
C PHE A 45 6.37 -2.14 10.00
N GLU A 46 6.25 -2.68 11.20
CA GLU A 46 5.07 -2.55 12.02
C GLU A 46 5.12 -1.24 12.79
N TYR A 47 4.66 -0.14 12.17
CA TYR A 47 4.64 1.17 12.79
C TYR A 47 3.25 1.58 13.27
N ILE A 48 3.20 2.14 14.47
CA ILE A 48 2.02 2.81 15.04
C ILE A 48 2.36 4.28 15.26
N THR A 49 1.47 5.17 14.83
CA THR A 49 1.56 6.60 15.10
C THR A 49 0.46 7.02 16.07
N VAL A 50 0.86 7.81 17.06
CA VAL A 50 -0.06 8.48 17.99
C VAL A 50 0.13 9.98 17.82
N ALA A 51 -0.96 10.71 17.62
CA ALA A 51 -0.96 12.17 17.62
C ALA A 51 -1.91 12.70 18.69
N ILE A 52 -1.44 13.61 19.54
CA ILE A 52 -2.24 14.27 20.58
C ILE A 52 -2.21 15.78 20.31
N PRO A 53 -3.29 16.34 19.75
CA PRO A 53 -3.40 17.78 19.52
C PRO A 53 -3.61 18.55 20.83
N TRP A 54 -2.94 19.68 20.98
CA TRP A 54 -3.20 20.66 22.04
C TRP A 54 -2.99 22.06 21.46
N ARG A 55 -4.06 22.61 20.87
CA ARG A 55 -3.99 23.83 20.06
C ARG A 55 -3.54 25.03 20.90
N GLY A 56 -2.65 25.84 20.34
CA GLY A 56 -2.16 27.05 20.99
C GLY A 56 -1.04 26.84 22.02
N ALA A 57 -0.65 25.60 22.32
CA ALA A 57 0.48 25.32 23.21
C ALA A 57 1.84 25.39 22.49
N SER A 58 2.87 25.84 23.23
CA SER A 58 4.25 25.86 22.78
C SER A 58 4.83 24.43 22.71
N PRO A 59 5.84 24.16 21.85
CA PRO A 59 6.52 22.86 21.82
C PRO A 59 7.06 22.44 23.20
N GLU A 60 7.55 23.39 24.01
CA GLU A 60 8.10 23.15 25.34
C GLU A 60 7.02 22.75 26.35
N ASP A 61 5.85 23.39 26.31
CA ASP A 61 4.72 23.04 27.17
C ASP A 61 4.15 21.67 26.78
N ILE A 62 4.06 21.39 25.48
CA ILE A 62 3.65 20.09 24.94
C ILE A 62 4.61 19.00 25.39
N GLU A 63 5.93 19.26 25.33
CA GLU A 63 6.93 18.31 25.77
C GLU A 63 6.72 17.91 27.24
N ARG A 64 6.58 18.90 28.11
CA ARG A 64 6.47 18.69 29.57
C ARG A 64 5.13 18.08 29.98
N ALA A 65 4.02 18.53 29.38
CA ALA A 65 2.68 18.17 29.82
C ALA A 65 2.09 16.96 29.08
N ILE A 66 2.53 16.68 27.85
CA ILE A 66 1.99 15.60 27.02
C ILE A 66 3.09 14.59 26.65
N THR A 67 4.17 15.04 26.02
CA THR A 67 5.16 14.14 25.43
C THR A 67 5.82 13.25 26.47
N ILE A 68 6.37 13.82 27.55
CA ILE A 68 7.07 13.07 28.59
C ILE A 68 6.13 12.09 29.33
N PRO A 69 4.93 12.48 29.84
CA PRO A 69 4.03 11.55 30.51
C PRO A 69 3.57 10.39 29.63
N VAL A 70 3.26 10.67 28.36
CA VAL A 70 2.81 9.66 27.41
C VAL A 70 3.96 8.74 27.02
N GLU A 71 5.14 9.27 26.72
CA GLU A 71 6.33 8.48 26.40
C GLU A 71 6.68 7.51 27.54
N GLN A 72 6.68 7.98 28.79
CA GLN A 72 6.95 7.13 29.96
C GLN A 72 5.95 5.96 30.08
N ASN A 73 4.68 6.19 29.74
CA ASN A 73 3.66 5.16 29.77
C ASN A 73 3.80 4.18 28.60
N LEU A 74 4.08 4.69 27.40
CA LEU A 74 4.24 3.87 26.18
C LEU A 74 5.54 3.06 26.17
N LYS A 75 6.61 3.52 26.83
CA LYS A 75 7.88 2.78 26.99
C LYS A 75 7.73 1.37 27.57
N THR A 76 6.62 1.11 28.26
CA THR A 76 6.35 -0.17 28.92
C THR A 76 5.46 -1.11 28.10
N LEU A 77 5.09 -0.72 26.87
CA LEU A 77 4.39 -1.60 25.94
C LEU A 77 5.28 -2.79 25.56
N ALA A 78 4.67 -3.97 25.52
CA ALA A 78 5.32 -5.18 25.03
C ALA A 78 5.49 -5.12 23.50
N ASN A 79 6.47 -5.88 22.99
CA ASN A 79 6.74 -6.02 21.56
C ASN A 79 7.01 -4.70 20.83
N MET A 80 7.54 -3.69 21.52
CA MET A 80 7.95 -2.42 20.93
C MET A 80 9.48 -2.35 20.85
N ARG A 81 10.00 -2.30 19.62
CA ARG A 81 11.43 -2.21 19.32
C ARG A 81 11.97 -0.81 19.55
N ARG A 82 11.24 0.23 19.13
CA ARG A 82 11.67 1.63 19.27
C ARG A 82 10.49 2.57 19.45
N LEU A 83 10.63 3.52 20.36
CA LEU A 83 9.74 4.67 20.51
C LEU A 83 10.51 5.95 20.19
N SER A 84 9.90 6.84 19.41
CA SER A 84 10.42 8.18 19.16
C SER A 84 9.27 9.17 19.26
N ALA A 85 9.48 10.29 19.94
CA ALA A 85 8.45 11.30 20.12
C ALA A 85 8.97 12.66 19.63
N ARG A 86 8.05 13.49 19.15
CA ARG A 86 8.33 14.85 18.70
C ARG A 86 7.23 15.79 19.19
N SER A 87 7.62 16.86 19.85
CA SER A 87 6.74 17.98 20.17
C SER A 87 6.82 19.01 19.05
N GLU A 88 5.68 19.37 18.49
CA GLU A 88 5.54 20.43 17.49
C GLU A 88 4.54 21.45 18.00
N GLN A 89 4.52 22.66 17.43
CA GLN A 89 3.54 23.65 17.83
C GLN A 89 2.11 23.10 17.66
N GLY A 90 1.34 23.09 18.74
CA GLY A 90 -0.04 22.61 18.74
C GLY A 90 -0.27 21.09 18.77
N ARG A 91 0.77 20.23 18.77
CA ARG A 91 0.60 18.76 18.87
C ARG A 91 1.85 18.01 19.36
N SER A 92 1.64 16.84 19.94
CA SER A 92 2.70 15.83 20.17
C SER A 92 2.50 14.62 19.24
N VAL A 93 3.57 14.12 18.64
CA VAL A 93 3.56 12.97 17.72
C VAL A 93 4.51 11.89 18.22
N PHE A 94 4.03 10.64 18.32
CA PHE A 94 4.80 9.47 18.71
C PHE A 94 4.84 8.47 17.56
N PHE A 95 6.04 7.97 17.29
CA PHE A 95 6.34 6.92 16.32
C PHE A 95 6.82 5.69 17.09
N MET A 96 6.06 4.60 17.00
CA MET A 96 6.36 3.32 17.63
C MET A 96 6.67 2.30 16.54
N GLU A 97 7.87 1.73 16.60
CA GLU A 97 8.31 0.57 15.83
C GLU A 97 8.05 -0.67 16.68
N MET A 98 7.21 -1.58 16.18
CA MET A 98 6.91 -2.85 16.83
C MET A 98 7.88 -3.94 16.37
N GLU A 99 7.97 -5.02 17.14
CA GLU A 99 8.74 -6.21 16.77
C GLU A 99 8.02 -7.00 15.66
N ASP A 100 8.78 -7.56 14.71
CA ASP A 100 8.23 -8.26 13.55
C ASP A 100 7.24 -9.38 13.95
N GLY A 101 6.06 -9.39 13.33
CA GLY A 101 4.99 -10.35 13.59
C GLY A 101 4.00 -9.93 14.69
N THR A 102 4.04 -8.69 15.17
CA THR A 102 3.09 -8.17 16.16
C THR A 102 1.74 -7.90 15.52
N ASP A 103 0.66 -8.34 16.18
CA ASP A 103 -0.69 -7.95 15.81
C ASP A 103 -0.90 -6.46 16.11
N LEU A 104 -0.79 -5.64 15.06
CA LEU A 104 -0.99 -4.19 15.12
C LEU A 104 -2.38 -3.79 15.64
N SER A 105 -3.41 -4.61 15.45
CA SER A 105 -4.77 -4.29 15.92
C SER A 105 -4.87 -4.41 17.44
N LEU A 106 -4.22 -5.44 18.00
CA LEU A 106 -4.07 -5.60 19.45
C LEU A 106 -3.18 -4.50 20.01
N ALA A 107 -2.02 -4.24 19.39
CA ALA A 107 -1.10 -3.18 19.83
C ALA A 107 -1.74 -1.78 19.82
N ILE A 108 -2.55 -1.43 18.82
CA ILE A 108 -3.31 -0.17 18.79
C ILE A 108 -4.29 -0.09 19.97
N SER A 109 -4.94 -1.21 20.29
CA SER A 109 -5.88 -1.27 21.42
C SER A 109 -5.15 -1.07 22.75
N ASP A 110 -4.00 -1.73 22.91
CA ASP A 110 -3.13 -1.59 24.09
C ASP A 110 -2.59 -0.16 24.24
N VAL A 111 -2.15 0.46 23.14
CA VAL A 111 -1.73 1.87 23.10
C VAL A 111 -2.85 2.79 23.56
N ARG A 112 -4.06 2.64 23.00
CA ARG A 112 -5.23 3.46 23.38
C ARG A 112 -5.56 3.29 24.86
N GLN A 113 -5.54 2.04 25.34
CA GLN A 113 -5.76 1.74 26.75
C GLN A 113 -4.69 2.42 27.62
N ARG A 114 -3.41 2.33 27.25
CA ARG A 114 -2.31 2.94 28.01
C ARG A 114 -2.45 4.45 28.10
N ILE A 115 -2.75 5.11 26.99
CA ILE A 115 -2.96 6.58 26.97
C ILE A 115 -4.17 6.96 27.83
N SER A 116 -5.26 6.20 27.79
CA SER A 116 -6.46 6.48 28.57
C SER A 116 -6.26 6.41 30.10
N THR A 117 -5.21 5.73 30.57
CA THR A 117 -4.89 5.64 32.01
C THR A 117 -4.17 6.89 32.55
N ILE A 118 -3.67 7.76 31.68
CA ILE A 118 -2.90 8.94 32.04
C ILE A 118 -3.86 10.03 32.54
N ARG A 119 -3.76 10.39 33.83
CA ARG A 119 -4.67 11.34 34.48
C ARG A 119 -4.21 12.79 34.44
N ASN A 120 -2.95 13.03 34.10
CA ASN A 120 -2.29 14.34 34.20
C ASN A 120 -2.14 15.04 32.84
N LEU A 121 -2.88 14.63 31.82
CA LEU A 121 -2.92 15.37 30.56
C LEU A 121 -3.69 16.70 30.74
N PRO A 122 -3.32 17.76 30.02
CA PRO A 122 -4.08 19.01 30.01
C PRO A 122 -5.55 18.79 29.65
N GLN A 123 -6.47 19.52 30.30
CA GLN A 123 -7.91 19.40 30.02
C GLN A 123 -8.27 19.87 28.61
N ASP A 124 -7.50 20.79 28.05
CA ASP A 124 -7.70 21.34 26.71
C ASP A 124 -7.04 20.49 25.61
N ALA A 125 -6.39 19.37 25.96
CA ALA A 125 -5.85 18.45 24.97
C ALA A 125 -6.98 17.68 24.28
N GLU A 126 -6.91 17.56 22.96
CA GLU A 126 -7.87 16.79 22.17
C GLU A 126 -7.61 15.28 22.33
N GLN A 127 -8.58 14.47 21.90
CA GLN A 127 -8.45 13.01 21.98
C GLN A 127 -7.27 12.49 21.13
N PRO A 128 -6.53 11.49 21.65
CA PRO A 128 -5.41 10.90 20.93
C PRO A 128 -5.88 10.17 19.66
N ILE A 129 -5.24 10.48 18.54
CA ILE A 129 -5.45 9.79 17.27
C ILE A 129 -4.40 8.69 17.17
N VAL A 130 -4.83 7.43 17.28
CA VAL A 130 -3.96 6.25 17.20
C VAL A 130 -4.29 5.46 15.93
N GLN A 131 -3.30 5.32 15.07
CA GLN A 131 -3.42 4.67 13.76
C GLN A 131 -2.16 3.87 13.41
N LYS A 132 -2.33 2.78 12.66
CA LYS A 132 -1.21 2.11 11.98
C LYS A 132 -0.76 2.96 10.79
N ILE A 133 0.51 2.85 10.43
CA ILE A 133 0.99 3.40 9.17
C ILE A 133 0.67 2.37 8.07
N ASP A 134 -0.37 2.63 7.28
CA ASP A 134 -0.58 1.90 6.04
C ASP A 134 0.42 2.40 5.00
N ARG A 135 1.26 1.50 4.48
CA ARG A 135 2.20 1.83 3.41
C ARG A 135 1.51 1.73 2.06
N PHE A 136 1.64 2.81 1.31
CA PHE A 136 1.24 2.89 -0.07
C PHE A 136 2.48 3.12 -0.93
N SER A 137 2.61 2.34 -2.00
CA SER A 137 3.72 2.44 -2.94
C SER A 137 3.28 3.22 -4.19
N PRO A 138 4.08 4.15 -4.71
CA PRO A 138 3.70 4.94 -5.88
C PRO A 138 3.70 4.09 -7.15
N ILE A 139 2.66 4.30 -7.97
CA ILE A 139 2.57 3.73 -9.32
C ILE A 139 3.04 4.78 -10.32
N ALA A 140 2.37 5.94 -10.32
CA ALA A 140 2.66 7.10 -11.15
C ALA A 140 1.98 8.35 -10.58
N ASN A 141 2.42 9.51 -11.05
CA ASN A 141 1.77 10.79 -10.79
C ASN A 141 1.02 11.21 -12.06
N ILE A 142 -0.19 11.75 -11.88
CA ILE A 142 -1.02 12.26 -12.96
C ILE A 142 -1.21 13.74 -12.74
N LEU A 143 -0.66 14.55 -13.63
CA LEU A 143 -0.80 16.00 -13.59
C LEU A 143 -2.02 16.41 -14.38
N VAL A 144 -2.96 17.12 -13.76
CA VAL A 144 -4.15 17.68 -14.40
C VAL A 144 -4.06 19.21 -14.32
N TYR A 145 -4.15 19.90 -15.45
CA TYR A 145 -4.08 21.37 -15.50
C TYR A 145 -5.10 21.95 -16.48
N THR A 146 -5.40 23.23 -16.32
CA THR A 146 -6.35 23.96 -17.17
C THR A 146 -5.72 25.24 -17.73
N GLU A 147 -5.84 25.47 -19.03
CA GLU A 147 -5.28 26.67 -19.69
C GLU A 147 -6.20 27.88 -19.55
N ARG A 148 -7.50 27.65 -19.39
CA ARG A 148 -8.54 28.71 -19.43
C ARG A 148 -9.42 28.76 -18.17
N GLY A 149 -9.29 27.79 -17.28
CA GLY A 149 -10.13 27.65 -16.08
C GLY A 149 -9.41 28.01 -14.78
N SER A 150 -10.14 27.84 -13.70
CA SER A 150 -9.66 28.04 -12.33
C SER A 150 -9.41 26.73 -11.59
N LEU A 151 -8.69 26.77 -10.47
CA LEU A 151 -8.53 25.62 -9.58
C LEU A 151 -9.88 25.11 -9.04
N ALA A 152 -10.86 26.00 -8.87
CA ALA A 152 -12.20 25.65 -8.43
C ALA A 152 -12.93 24.73 -9.43
N GLU A 153 -12.67 24.90 -10.73
CA GLU A 153 -13.20 24.02 -11.78
C GLU A 153 -12.49 22.66 -11.83
N LEU A 154 -11.19 22.62 -11.52
CA LEU A 154 -10.44 21.36 -11.45
C LEU A 154 -10.89 20.48 -10.28
N ARG A 155 -11.23 21.07 -9.13
CA ARG A 155 -11.59 20.33 -7.91
C ARG A 155 -12.66 19.25 -8.11
N PRO A 156 -13.87 19.52 -8.66
CA PRO A 156 -14.87 18.48 -8.86
C PRO A 156 -14.41 17.42 -9.86
N LEU A 157 -13.61 17.81 -10.87
CA LEU A 157 -13.08 16.88 -11.85
C LEU A 157 -12.10 15.89 -11.18
N VAL A 158 -11.08 16.39 -10.49
CA VAL A 158 -10.05 15.53 -9.87
C VAL A 158 -10.61 14.66 -8.75
N ARG A 159 -11.68 15.10 -8.06
CA ARG A 159 -12.42 14.27 -7.09
C ARG A 159 -13.21 13.14 -7.76
N ARG A 160 -13.80 13.39 -8.94
CA ARG A 160 -14.39 12.30 -9.74
C ARG A 160 -13.33 11.31 -10.20
N MET A 161 -12.18 11.81 -10.68
CA MET A 161 -11.05 10.99 -11.09
C MET A 161 -10.54 10.09 -9.95
N GLU A 162 -10.41 10.62 -8.74
CA GLU A 162 -10.09 9.85 -7.53
C GLU A 162 -11.11 8.72 -7.31
N ASN A 163 -12.41 9.03 -7.30
CA ASN A 163 -13.45 8.03 -7.09
C ASN A 163 -13.44 6.93 -8.16
N GLU A 164 -13.21 7.30 -9.42
CA GLU A 164 -13.11 6.35 -10.53
C GLU A 164 -11.89 5.43 -10.37
N LEU A 165 -10.71 5.98 -10.09
CA LEU A 165 -9.49 5.20 -9.86
C LEU A 165 -9.66 4.22 -8.69
N LEU A 166 -10.19 4.69 -7.56
CA LEU A 166 -10.48 3.85 -6.39
C LEU A 166 -11.48 2.74 -6.72
N SER A 167 -12.55 3.05 -7.47
CA SER A 167 -13.57 2.06 -7.86
C SER A 167 -13.03 0.95 -8.76
N ARG A 168 -11.98 1.23 -9.53
CA ARG A 168 -11.31 0.25 -10.41
C ARG A 168 -10.24 -0.58 -9.69
N GLY A 169 -10.00 -0.33 -8.40
CA GLY A 169 -9.08 -1.12 -7.57
C GLY A 169 -7.70 -0.50 -7.36
N ILE A 170 -7.55 0.83 -7.55
CA ILE A 170 -6.38 1.55 -7.04
C ILE A 170 -6.50 1.70 -5.52
N GLY A 171 -5.41 1.49 -4.79
CA GLY A 171 -5.41 1.50 -3.33
C GLY A 171 -5.64 2.87 -2.71
N GLN A 172 -4.97 3.91 -3.23
CA GLN A 172 -5.13 5.28 -2.74
C GLN A 172 -4.78 6.29 -3.83
N VAL A 173 -5.45 7.45 -3.80
CA VAL A 173 -5.07 8.64 -4.57
C VAL A 173 -4.84 9.78 -3.59
N GLN A 174 -3.70 10.45 -3.69
CA GLN A 174 -3.39 11.65 -2.91
C GLN A 174 -3.29 12.85 -3.84
N PHE A 175 -3.64 14.05 -3.35
CA PHE A 175 -3.56 15.27 -4.13
C PHE A 175 -2.40 16.15 -3.65
N ALA A 176 -1.67 16.72 -4.61
CA ALA A 176 -0.81 17.87 -4.37
C ALA A 176 -1.30 19.07 -5.19
N GLY A 177 -1.24 20.27 -4.61
CA GLY A 177 -1.75 21.50 -5.24
C GLY A 177 -3.26 21.69 -5.22
N LEU A 178 -3.98 20.89 -4.42
CA LEU A 178 -5.42 21.03 -4.19
C LEU A 178 -5.70 21.39 -2.72
N PRO A 179 -5.65 22.67 -2.34
CA PRO A 179 -5.96 23.09 -0.98
C PRO A 179 -7.35 22.65 -0.54
N ALA A 180 -7.45 22.19 0.71
CA ALA A 180 -8.71 21.94 1.37
C ALA A 180 -9.50 23.25 1.47
N GLU A 181 -10.81 23.17 1.25
CA GLU A 181 -11.69 24.32 1.45
C GLU A 181 -12.21 24.36 2.88
N GLU A 182 -12.38 25.57 3.40
CA GLU A 182 -13.09 25.83 4.63
C GLU A 182 -14.25 26.80 4.38
N MET A 183 -15.24 26.74 5.25
CA MET A 183 -16.28 27.77 5.32
C MET A 183 -15.79 28.86 6.25
N ALA A 184 -15.38 29.99 5.68
CA ALA A 184 -14.93 31.14 6.45
C ALA A 184 -16.13 32.00 6.83
N ILE A 185 -16.39 32.12 8.14
CA ILE A 185 -17.44 32.97 8.70
C ILE A 185 -16.73 34.17 9.34
N GLN A 186 -16.78 35.31 8.67
CA GLN A 186 -16.09 36.53 9.08
C GLN A 186 -17.11 37.51 9.66
N VAL A 187 -16.94 37.86 10.94
CA VAL A 187 -17.84 38.78 11.64
C VAL A 187 -17.10 40.08 11.97
N PRO A 188 -17.59 41.25 11.54
CA PRO A 188 -16.98 42.52 11.91
C PRO A 188 -17.03 42.74 13.43
N ALA A 189 -15.93 43.24 13.99
CA ALA A 189 -15.85 43.52 15.44
C ALA A 189 -16.92 44.51 15.92
N ALA A 190 -17.28 45.50 15.08
CA ALA A 190 -18.35 46.45 15.38
C ALA A 190 -19.70 45.73 15.59
N THR A 191 -20.03 44.76 14.73
CA THR A 191 -21.27 43.98 14.82
C THR A 191 -21.32 43.13 16.09
N LEU A 192 -20.20 42.52 16.48
CA LEU A 192 -20.12 41.78 17.75
C LEU A 192 -20.35 42.71 18.96
N HIS A 193 -19.78 43.91 18.91
CA HIS A 193 -19.98 44.93 19.96
C HIS A 193 -21.42 45.44 20.04
N GLU A 194 -22.07 45.70 18.89
CA GLU A 194 -23.48 46.13 18.84
C GLU A 194 -24.44 45.08 19.40
N LEU A 195 -24.16 43.80 19.14
CA LEU A 195 -24.94 42.68 19.64
C LEU A 195 -24.59 42.29 21.09
N GLY A 196 -23.48 42.81 21.63
CA GLY A 196 -23.02 42.52 22.98
C GLY A 196 -22.58 41.06 23.19
N ILE A 197 -22.10 40.40 22.13
CA ILE A 197 -21.68 38.98 22.15
C ILE A 197 -20.19 38.83 21.87
N THR A 198 -19.61 37.76 22.38
CA THR A 198 -18.21 37.39 22.05
C THR A 198 -18.14 36.46 20.82
N LEU A 199 -16.96 36.38 20.20
CA LEU A 199 -16.72 35.43 19.11
C LEU A 199 -16.89 33.97 19.57
N ASP A 200 -16.51 33.66 20.82
CA ASP A 200 -16.66 32.33 21.40
C ASP A 200 -18.13 31.94 21.60
N GLU A 201 -18.97 32.88 22.05
CA GLU A 201 -20.41 32.68 22.16
C GLU A 201 -21.06 32.44 20.80
N LEU A 202 -20.65 33.20 19.78
CA LEU A 202 -21.11 32.99 18.41
C LEU A 202 -20.70 31.59 17.91
N ALA A 203 -19.44 31.21 18.11
CA ALA A 203 -18.93 29.90 17.73
C ALA A 203 -19.67 28.75 18.44
N LEU A 204 -20.00 28.92 19.73
CA LEU A 204 -20.78 27.94 20.49
C LEU A 204 -22.18 27.76 19.91
N ARG A 205 -22.86 28.86 19.55
CA ARG A 205 -24.19 28.80 18.93
C ARG A 205 -24.15 28.12 17.56
N ILE A 206 -23.19 28.48 16.72
CA ILE A 206 -23.02 27.84 15.41
C ILE A 206 -22.82 26.33 15.60
N ARG A 207 -22.01 25.89 16.57
CA ARG A 207 -21.84 24.46 16.90
C ARG A 207 -23.16 23.79 17.31
N GLN A 208 -23.94 24.42 18.18
CA GLN A 208 -25.23 23.88 18.62
C GLN A 208 -26.22 23.62 17.48
N PHE A 209 -26.21 24.46 16.44
CA PHE A 209 -27.06 24.27 15.26
C PHE A 209 -26.40 23.40 14.17
N SER A 210 -25.10 23.16 14.26
CA SER A 210 -24.33 22.35 13.31
C SER A 210 -24.21 20.87 13.74
N ASP A 211 -24.50 20.55 15.00
CA ASP A 211 -24.49 19.18 15.53
C ASP A 211 -25.73 18.36 15.10
N ASP A 212 -25.49 17.14 14.61
CA ASP A 212 -26.55 16.20 14.24
C ASP A 212 -27.22 15.58 15.48
N ILE A 213 -28.41 16.06 15.83
CA ILE A 213 -29.23 15.42 16.88
C ILE A 213 -30.21 14.42 16.22
N PRO A 214 -30.07 13.11 16.43
CA PRO A 214 -31.05 12.14 15.97
C PRO A 214 -32.39 12.35 16.70
N ALA A 215 -33.48 12.57 15.95
CA ALA A 215 -34.80 12.90 16.50
C ALA A 215 -35.59 11.69 17.05
N GLY A 216 -34.95 10.52 17.14
CA GLY A 216 -35.54 9.29 17.68
C GLY A 216 -36.38 8.48 16.69
N THR A 217 -36.99 7.41 17.19
CA THR A 217 -37.92 6.56 16.44
C THR A 217 -39.35 6.79 16.94
N VAL A 218 -40.31 6.87 16.03
CA VAL A 218 -41.74 6.95 16.37
C VAL A 218 -42.44 5.68 15.87
N GLY A 219 -43.21 5.06 16.78
CA GLY A 219 -44.03 3.88 16.52
C GLY A 219 -43.99 2.90 17.70
N ARG A 220 -45.13 2.74 18.40
CA ARG A 220 -45.34 1.62 19.32
C ARG A 220 -46.16 0.57 18.54
N ASN A 221 -45.53 -0.58 18.27
CA ASN A 221 -46.13 -1.86 17.91
C ASN A 221 -46.31 -2.33 16.45
N GLU A 222 -45.94 -1.63 15.37
CA GLU A 222 -45.92 -2.33 14.05
C GLU A 222 -45.01 -1.78 12.93
N ALA A 223 -44.40 -0.61 13.09
CA ALA A 223 -43.24 -0.20 12.29
C ALA A 223 -42.52 0.95 12.99
N ALA A 224 -41.27 0.74 13.44
CA ALA A 224 -40.43 1.82 13.93
C ALA A 224 -40.01 2.69 12.72
N LYS A 225 -40.56 3.90 12.60
CA LYS A 225 -40.07 4.88 11.62
C LYS A 225 -39.04 5.76 12.30
N GLN A 226 -37.83 5.75 11.76
CA GLN A 226 -36.77 6.66 12.20
C GLN A 226 -37.10 8.06 11.70
N LEU A 227 -37.25 9.01 12.61
CA LEU A 227 -37.37 10.42 12.28
C LEU A 227 -35.96 11.01 12.25
N ARG A 228 -35.59 11.56 11.09
CA ARG A 228 -34.35 12.29 10.91
C ARG A 228 -34.69 13.72 10.52
N GLY A 229 -34.25 14.68 11.32
CA GLY A 229 -34.27 16.09 10.92
C GLY A 229 -33.29 16.27 9.75
N LEU A 230 -33.80 16.62 8.57
CA LEU A 230 -32.97 17.01 7.42
C LEU A 230 -32.65 18.50 7.55
N GLY A 231 -31.88 18.88 8.57
CA GLY A 231 -31.49 20.28 8.83
C GLY A 231 -30.21 20.71 8.10
N GLN A 232 -29.51 19.79 7.44
CA GLN A 232 -28.20 20.07 6.86
C GLN A 232 -28.30 20.76 5.50
N ARG A 233 -28.01 22.06 5.49
CA ARG A 233 -27.38 22.70 4.33
C ARG A 233 -25.96 23.11 4.76
N ARG A 234 -24.94 22.45 4.19
CA ARG A 234 -23.50 22.70 4.46
C ARG A 234 -22.84 23.54 3.36
N ASP A 235 -23.66 24.24 2.60
CA ASP A 235 -23.27 25.26 1.64
C ASP A 235 -23.30 26.65 2.31
N GLU A 236 -22.80 27.65 1.61
CA GLU A 236 -22.72 29.04 2.11
C GLU A 236 -24.11 29.54 2.53
N GLN A 237 -25.12 29.25 1.71
CA GLN A 237 -26.50 29.62 1.97
C GLN A 237 -27.05 28.92 3.23
N GLY A 238 -26.71 27.66 3.44
CA GLY A 238 -27.10 26.91 4.64
C GLY A 238 -26.58 27.53 5.92
N PHE A 239 -25.34 28.02 5.92
CA PHE A 239 -24.81 28.79 7.04
C PHE A 239 -25.45 30.18 7.12
N ALA A 240 -25.69 30.86 6.00
CA ALA A 240 -26.30 32.18 5.98
C ALA A 240 -27.70 32.19 6.63
N ASP A 241 -28.51 31.16 6.35
CA ASP A 241 -29.88 31.04 6.85
C ASP A 241 -29.95 30.64 8.34
N LEU A 242 -28.82 30.40 9.02
CA LEU A 242 -28.80 29.96 10.42
C LEU A 242 -29.40 31.02 11.35
N PRO A 243 -30.48 30.71 12.08
CA PRO A 243 -31.08 31.65 13.01
C PRO A 243 -30.23 31.76 14.28
N LEU A 244 -29.75 32.97 14.60
CA LEU A 244 -28.87 33.19 15.76
C LEU A 244 -29.53 33.97 16.88
N PHE A 245 -30.16 35.10 16.54
CA PHE A 245 -30.71 36.04 17.51
C PHE A 245 -32.13 36.42 17.16
N THR A 246 -32.86 36.89 18.16
CA THR A 246 -34.06 37.69 17.94
C THR A 246 -33.73 39.06 18.49
N ASP A 247 -33.79 40.10 17.65
CA ASP A 247 -33.51 41.46 18.10
C ASP A 247 -34.58 41.96 19.08
N GLN A 248 -34.36 43.12 19.69
CA GLN A 248 -35.29 43.72 20.66
C GLN A 248 -36.67 44.05 20.06
N THR A 249 -36.80 44.02 18.74
CA THR A 249 -38.05 44.26 17.99
C THR A 249 -38.75 42.97 17.55
N GLY A 250 -38.20 41.80 17.89
CA GLY A 250 -38.77 40.50 17.54
C GLY A 250 -38.34 39.97 16.18
N ARG A 251 -37.39 40.62 15.48
CA ARG A 251 -36.88 40.16 14.19
C ARG A 251 -35.83 39.08 14.40
N LEU A 252 -35.99 37.95 13.70
CA LEU A 252 -35.01 36.88 13.68
C LEU A 252 -33.79 37.34 12.86
N LEU A 253 -32.64 37.44 13.51
CA LEU A 253 -31.36 37.75 12.92
C LEU A 253 -30.68 36.44 12.51
N GLN A 254 -30.35 36.34 11.23
CA GLN A 254 -29.65 35.19 10.67
C GLN A 254 -28.13 35.43 10.66
N LEU A 255 -27.33 34.37 10.54
CA LEU A 255 -25.88 34.49 10.47
C LEU A 255 -25.44 35.32 9.25
N GLY A 256 -26.14 35.18 8.12
CA GLY A 256 -25.86 35.97 6.91
C GLY A 256 -26.11 37.47 7.08
N ASP A 257 -26.91 37.89 8.07
CA ASP A 257 -27.14 39.31 8.35
C ASP A 257 -25.94 39.98 9.05
N ILE A 258 -25.10 39.18 9.71
CA ILE A 258 -24.03 39.66 10.60
C ILE A 258 -22.63 39.23 10.20
N ALA A 259 -22.52 38.24 9.32
CA ALA A 259 -21.26 37.63 8.92
C ALA A 259 -21.14 37.52 7.40
N LEU A 260 -19.93 37.75 6.88
CA LEU A 260 -19.57 37.35 5.54
C LEU A 260 -19.21 35.86 5.56
N ILE A 261 -19.93 35.06 4.79
CA ILE A 261 -19.76 33.61 4.71
C ILE A 261 -19.26 33.28 3.31
N GLU A 262 -18.03 32.80 3.22
CA GLU A 262 -17.42 32.42 1.95
C GLU A 262 -16.76 31.05 2.06
N ARG A 263 -16.94 30.20 1.03
CA ARG A 263 -16.10 29.02 0.87
C ARG A 263 -14.78 29.44 0.23
N ARG A 264 -13.68 29.20 0.95
CA ARG A 264 -12.35 29.57 0.47
C ARG A 264 -11.33 28.47 0.72
N PRO A 265 -10.23 28.44 -0.04
CA PRO A 265 -9.07 27.62 0.30
C PRO A 265 -8.56 27.94 1.71
N ARG A 266 -8.12 26.92 2.44
CA ARG A 266 -7.41 27.12 3.71
C ARG A 266 -6.11 27.88 3.49
N ASP A 267 -5.84 28.79 4.41
CA ASP A 267 -4.61 29.56 4.44
C ASP A 267 -3.37 28.64 4.57
N GLU A 268 -2.23 29.12 4.06
CA GLU A 268 -0.92 28.46 4.13
C GLU A 268 -0.80 27.08 3.46
N GLN A 269 -1.77 26.69 2.63
CA GLN A 269 -1.67 25.46 1.84
C GLN A 269 -0.98 25.70 0.48
N PRO A 270 -0.14 24.76 0.03
CA PRO A 270 0.60 24.90 -1.22
C PRO A 270 -0.32 24.80 -2.44
N TYR A 271 -0.10 25.70 -3.40
CA TYR A 271 -0.68 25.63 -4.74
C TYR A 271 0.33 25.04 -5.72
N LEU A 272 -0.16 24.29 -6.71
CA LEU A 272 0.67 23.79 -7.80
C LEU A 272 0.32 24.52 -9.09
N THR A 273 1.35 24.89 -9.84
CA THR A 273 1.19 25.41 -11.20
C THR A 273 2.08 24.63 -12.16
N TYR A 274 1.60 24.47 -13.39
CA TYR A 274 2.36 23.86 -14.46
C TYR A 274 2.42 24.83 -15.63
N LYS A 275 3.63 25.31 -15.97
CA LYS A 275 3.85 26.31 -17.02
C LYS A 275 3.01 27.59 -16.84
N GLY A 276 2.76 27.99 -15.59
CA GLY A 276 1.93 29.15 -15.26
C GLY A 276 0.42 28.88 -15.21
N PHE A 277 -0.03 27.66 -15.54
CA PHE A 277 -1.43 27.25 -15.45
C PHE A 277 -1.74 26.58 -14.09
N PRO A 278 -2.93 26.78 -13.51
CA PRO A 278 -3.36 26.05 -12.32
C PRO A 278 -3.33 24.54 -12.58
N ALA A 279 -2.72 23.80 -11.65
CA ALA A 279 -2.56 22.35 -11.78
C ALA A 279 -2.85 21.64 -10.47
N VAL A 280 -3.27 20.38 -10.59
CA VAL A 280 -3.43 19.44 -9.48
C VAL A 280 -2.69 18.17 -9.87
N GLU A 281 -1.85 17.68 -8.98
CA GLU A 281 -1.22 16.37 -9.13
C GLU A 281 -2.05 15.34 -8.37
N LEU A 282 -2.39 14.24 -9.03
CA LEU A 282 -2.94 13.03 -8.44
C LEU A 282 -1.81 12.02 -8.33
N GLN A 283 -1.39 11.71 -7.11
CA GLN A 283 -0.44 10.64 -6.83
C GLN A 283 -1.21 9.34 -6.71
N VAL A 284 -1.02 8.44 -7.68
CA VAL A 284 -1.72 7.15 -7.74
C VAL A 284 -0.86 6.13 -7.02
N LEU A 285 -1.41 5.56 -5.95
CA LEU A 285 -0.70 4.66 -5.06
C LEU A 285 -1.41 3.30 -4.98
N ARG A 286 -0.62 2.23 -4.84
CA ARG A 286 -1.13 0.89 -4.56
C ARG A 286 -0.97 0.55 -3.09
N ALA A 287 -1.83 -0.32 -2.57
CA ALA A 287 -1.54 -0.97 -1.30
C ALA A 287 -0.35 -1.92 -1.47
N GLU A 288 0.39 -2.18 -0.38
CA GLU A 288 1.61 -2.99 -0.44
C GLU A 288 1.36 -4.41 -0.98
N ASN A 289 0.19 -5.00 -0.69
CA ASN A 289 -0.23 -6.33 -1.12
C ASN A 289 -0.72 -6.41 -2.58
N ASP A 290 -0.85 -5.30 -3.28
CA ASP A 290 -1.34 -5.26 -4.67
C ASP A 290 -0.19 -5.38 -5.68
N ASP A 291 -0.41 -6.10 -6.78
CA ASP A 291 0.56 -6.21 -7.88
C ASP A 291 0.77 -4.87 -8.60
N SER A 292 2.03 -4.43 -8.70
CA SER A 292 2.38 -3.11 -9.26
C SER A 292 2.01 -2.96 -10.72
N LEU A 293 2.17 -4.02 -11.52
CA LEU A 293 1.90 -3.99 -12.96
C LEU A 293 0.40 -4.07 -13.24
N LYS A 294 -0.36 -4.76 -12.39
CA LYS A 294 -1.83 -4.81 -12.45
C LYS A 294 -2.43 -3.44 -12.16
N SER A 295 -2.01 -2.77 -11.09
CA SER A 295 -2.49 -1.42 -10.78
C SER A 295 -2.08 -0.41 -11.85
N ALA A 296 -0.88 -0.56 -12.44
CA ALA A 296 -0.44 0.25 -13.57
C ALA A 296 -1.27 0.04 -14.83
N ALA A 297 -1.74 -1.18 -15.10
CA ALA A 297 -2.63 -1.48 -16.22
C ALA A 297 -4.00 -0.82 -16.02
N ILE A 298 -4.57 -0.93 -14.82
CA ILE A 298 -5.83 -0.25 -14.46
C ILE A 298 -5.72 1.27 -14.67
N MET A 299 -4.63 1.86 -14.18
CA MET A 299 -4.40 3.30 -14.32
C MET A 299 -4.22 3.71 -15.79
N GLN A 300 -3.49 2.96 -16.60
CA GLN A 300 -3.32 3.26 -18.03
C GLN A 300 -4.63 3.13 -18.82
N GLU A 301 -5.42 2.09 -18.56
CA GLU A 301 -6.73 1.92 -19.18
C GLU A 301 -7.62 3.11 -18.85
N TRP A 302 -7.73 3.46 -17.57
CA TRP A 302 -8.47 4.63 -17.10
C TRP A 302 -7.96 5.94 -17.71
N LEU A 303 -6.63 6.13 -17.80
CA LEU A 303 -6.02 7.32 -18.37
C LEU A 303 -6.42 7.49 -19.84
N SER A 304 -6.36 6.39 -20.62
CA SER A 304 -6.68 6.37 -22.05
C SER A 304 -8.16 6.62 -22.37
N GLU A 305 -9.05 6.29 -21.43
CA GLU A 305 -10.48 6.56 -21.51
C GLU A 305 -10.78 8.01 -21.11
N THR A 306 -10.21 8.43 -19.98
CA THR A 306 -10.47 9.75 -19.38
C THR A 306 -9.93 10.87 -20.26
N GLU A 307 -8.76 10.68 -20.87
CA GLU A 307 -8.16 11.66 -21.78
C GLU A 307 -9.10 12.03 -22.95
N LYS A 308 -9.95 11.11 -23.40
CA LYS A 308 -10.93 11.35 -24.48
C LYS A 308 -12.18 12.10 -24.02
N THR A 309 -12.43 12.14 -22.72
CA THR A 309 -13.63 12.73 -22.11
C THR A 309 -13.35 14.06 -21.39
N LEU A 310 -12.10 14.52 -21.43
CA LEU A 310 -11.69 15.78 -20.82
C LEU A 310 -12.41 16.96 -21.47
N PRO A 311 -12.93 17.91 -20.67
CA PRO A 311 -13.47 19.17 -21.18
C PRO A 311 -12.41 19.98 -21.94
N ASP A 312 -12.86 20.80 -22.89
CA ASP A 312 -11.98 21.69 -23.67
C ASP A 312 -11.12 22.59 -22.77
N GLY A 313 -9.82 22.63 -23.05
CA GLY A 313 -8.85 23.43 -22.31
C GLY A 313 -8.33 22.80 -21.02
N MET A 314 -8.76 21.56 -20.71
CA MET A 314 -8.18 20.74 -19.64
C MET A 314 -7.26 19.68 -20.23
N HIS A 315 -6.12 19.49 -19.59
CA HIS A 315 -5.09 18.56 -20.03
C HIS A 315 -4.64 17.68 -18.87
N MET A 316 -4.24 16.47 -19.20
CA MET A 316 -3.77 15.49 -18.23
C MET A 316 -2.56 14.74 -18.79
N HIS A 317 -1.51 14.56 -17.98
CA HIS A 317 -0.34 13.77 -18.36
C HIS A 317 0.18 12.94 -17.18
N ALA A 318 0.51 11.69 -17.43
CA ALA A 318 1.19 10.84 -16.46
C ALA A 318 2.71 11.08 -16.48
N TYR A 319 3.34 11.09 -15.31
CA TYR A 319 4.78 11.22 -15.12
C TYR A 319 5.23 10.51 -13.84
N PHE A 320 6.55 10.40 -13.62
CA PHE A 320 7.12 9.59 -12.53
C PHE A 320 6.53 8.17 -12.45
N GLU A 321 6.41 7.53 -13.62
CA GLU A 321 5.83 6.21 -13.78
C GLU A 321 6.79 5.11 -13.28
N THR A 322 6.84 4.95 -11.96
CA THR A 322 7.68 3.96 -11.26
C THR A 322 7.45 2.54 -11.80
N TRP A 323 6.21 2.23 -12.21
CA TRP A 323 5.85 0.95 -12.81
C TRP A 323 6.59 0.67 -14.13
N LYS A 324 6.93 1.69 -14.94
CA LYS A 324 7.70 1.51 -16.18
C LYS A 324 9.11 1.04 -15.87
N HIS A 325 9.77 1.68 -14.90
CA HIS A 325 11.10 1.26 -14.45
C HIS A 325 11.10 -0.17 -13.89
N LEU A 326 10.02 -0.58 -13.21
CA LEU A 326 9.85 -1.97 -12.79
C LEU A 326 9.75 -2.92 -13.99
N ARG A 327 8.88 -2.60 -14.95
CA ARG A 327 8.70 -3.41 -16.16
C ARG A 327 10.01 -3.55 -16.94
N ASP A 328 10.69 -2.44 -17.22
CA ASP A 328 11.93 -2.42 -18.02
C ASP A 328 13.03 -3.25 -17.33
N ARG A 329 13.11 -3.20 -15.98
CA ARG A 329 14.05 -4.03 -15.21
C ARG A 329 13.68 -5.51 -15.26
N ILE A 330 12.40 -5.86 -15.11
CA ILE A 330 11.94 -7.26 -15.24
C ILE A 330 12.26 -7.77 -16.64
N GLU A 331 11.95 -7.01 -17.68
CA GLU A 331 12.25 -7.38 -19.08
C GLU A 331 13.75 -7.54 -19.31
N THR A 332 14.58 -6.62 -18.82
CA THR A 332 16.04 -6.73 -18.92
C THR A 332 16.56 -7.98 -18.22
N LEU A 333 16.05 -8.29 -17.01
CA LEU A 333 16.44 -9.49 -16.27
C LEU A 333 15.98 -10.77 -16.97
N LEU A 334 14.77 -10.78 -17.54
CA LEU A 334 14.27 -11.89 -18.34
C LEU A 334 15.13 -12.11 -19.59
N TRP A 335 15.49 -11.04 -20.31
CA TRP A 335 16.38 -11.13 -21.47
C TRP A 335 17.76 -11.64 -21.10
N ASN A 336 18.34 -11.14 -20.00
CA ASN A 336 19.63 -11.61 -19.49
C ASN A 336 19.53 -13.08 -19.05
N GLY A 337 18.45 -13.47 -18.37
CA GLY A 337 18.20 -14.84 -17.95
C GLY A 337 18.02 -15.80 -19.13
N ILE A 338 17.26 -15.43 -20.15
CA ILE A 338 17.06 -16.23 -21.37
C ILE A 338 18.38 -16.33 -22.15
N THR A 339 19.12 -15.23 -22.29
CA THR A 339 20.42 -15.24 -22.98
C THR A 339 21.41 -16.14 -22.24
N GLY A 340 21.47 -16.02 -20.91
CA GLY A 340 22.26 -16.90 -20.05
C GLY A 340 21.85 -18.36 -20.18
N LEU A 341 20.54 -18.66 -20.20
CA LEU A 341 20.01 -20.00 -20.41
C LEU A 341 20.42 -20.59 -21.76
N ILE A 342 20.32 -19.81 -22.84
CA ILE A 342 20.75 -20.23 -24.17
C ILE A 342 22.25 -20.54 -24.18
N LEU A 343 23.07 -19.71 -23.55
CA LEU A 343 24.52 -19.94 -23.45
C LEU A 343 24.85 -21.20 -22.65
N VAL A 344 24.15 -21.44 -21.54
CA VAL A 344 24.30 -22.67 -20.74
C VAL A 344 23.91 -23.89 -21.59
N ILE A 345 22.74 -23.87 -22.24
CA ILE A 345 22.30 -24.97 -23.11
C ILE A 345 23.30 -25.20 -24.25
N ALA A 346 23.74 -24.15 -24.93
CA ALA A 346 24.74 -24.27 -26.01
C ALA A 346 26.04 -24.90 -25.52
N THR A 347 26.50 -24.51 -24.32
CA THR A 347 27.69 -25.08 -23.68
C THR A 347 27.47 -26.56 -23.34
N LEU A 348 26.31 -26.93 -22.78
CA LEU A 348 25.95 -28.32 -22.49
C LEU A 348 26.00 -29.19 -23.75
N PHE A 349 25.37 -28.73 -24.85
CA PHE A 349 25.37 -29.49 -26.10
C PHE A 349 26.74 -29.53 -26.79
N PHE A 350 27.63 -28.60 -26.49
CA PHE A 350 29.00 -28.60 -27.02
C PHE A 350 29.93 -29.57 -26.26
N PHE A 351 29.81 -29.64 -24.93
CA PHE A 351 30.71 -30.44 -24.09
C PHE A 351 30.16 -31.84 -23.74
N LEU A 352 28.84 -32.02 -23.61
CA LEU A 352 28.24 -33.27 -23.19
C LEU A 352 27.64 -34.05 -24.37
N ASN A 353 27.42 -35.34 -24.14
CA ASN A 353 26.61 -36.15 -25.04
C ASN A 353 25.19 -35.57 -25.17
N ALA A 354 24.69 -35.42 -26.40
CA ALA A 354 23.38 -34.83 -26.69
C ALA A 354 22.22 -35.46 -25.89
N ARG A 355 22.28 -36.76 -25.58
CA ARG A 355 21.26 -37.43 -24.75
C ARG A 355 21.30 -36.97 -23.29
N VAL A 356 22.50 -36.80 -22.73
CA VAL A 356 22.68 -36.31 -21.36
C VAL A 356 22.31 -34.83 -21.30
N ALA A 357 22.83 -34.02 -22.23
CA ALA A 357 22.53 -32.59 -22.33
C ALA A 357 21.01 -32.32 -22.42
N TRP A 358 20.25 -33.15 -23.16
CA TRP A 358 18.79 -33.04 -23.23
C TRP A 358 18.10 -33.22 -21.87
N TRP A 359 18.46 -34.25 -21.10
CA TRP A 359 17.85 -34.50 -19.79
C TRP A 359 18.25 -33.44 -18.76
N VAL A 360 19.49 -32.97 -18.80
CA VAL A 360 19.94 -31.85 -17.97
C VAL A 360 19.16 -30.57 -18.31
N THR A 361 18.96 -30.30 -19.61
CA THR A 361 18.19 -29.13 -20.07
C THR A 361 16.73 -29.17 -19.60
N ILE A 362 16.10 -30.34 -19.58
CA ILE A 362 14.73 -30.50 -19.01
C ILE A 362 14.71 -30.25 -17.50
N GLY A 363 15.80 -30.56 -16.79
CA GLY A 363 15.91 -30.28 -15.36
C GLY A 363 15.77 -28.80 -15.02
N ILE A 364 16.27 -27.91 -15.89
CA ILE A 364 16.24 -26.45 -15.67
C ILE A 364 14.82 -25.91 -15.48
N PRO A 365 13.88 -26.01 -16.45
CA PRO A 365 12.52 -25.48 -16.29
C PRO A 365 11.77 -26.18 -15.16
N VAL A 366 12.03 -27.47 -14.89
CA VAL A 366 11.41 -28.19 -13.76
C VAL A 366 11.84 -27.57 -12.43
N SER A 367 13.13 -27.32 -12.24
CA SER A 367 13.66 -26.69 -11.03
C SER A 367 13.18 -25.24 -10.86
N PHE A 368 13.10 -24.47 -11.95
CA PHE A 368 12.54 -23.11 -11.92
C PHE A 368 11.07 -23.11 -11.49
N MET A 369 10.26 -24.00 -12.07
CA MET A 369 8.86 -24.14 -11.70
C MET A 369 8.71 -24.61 -10.25
N ALA A 370 9.50 -25.58 -9.81
CA ALA A 370 9.52 -26.00 -8.41
C ALA A 370 9.82 -24.82 -7.47
N THR A 371 10.84 -24.02 -7.77
CA THR A 371 11.21 -22.83 -6.99
C THR A 371 10.09 -21.80 -6.95
N LEU A 372 9.41 -21.51 -8.07
CA LEU A 372 8.27 -20.59 -8.09
C LEU A 372 7.09 -21.11 -7.26
N GLY A 373 6.83 -22.42 -7.30
CA GLY A 373 5.80 -23.05 -6.46
C GLY A 373 6.13 -22.91 -4.98
N VAL A 374 7.37 -23.21 -4.59
CA VAL A 374 7.86 -23.04 -3.20
C VAL A 374 7.79 -21.58 -2.77
N LEU A 375 8.23 -20.65 -3.62
CA LEU A 375 8.20 -19.22 -3.36
C LEU A 375 6.78 -18.74 -3.04
N TYR A 376 5.79 -19.22 -3.78
CA TYR A 376 4.38 -18.94 -3.50
C TYR A 376 3.92 -19.48 -2.15
N PHE A 377 4.25 -20.73 -1.81
CA PHE A 377 3.87 -21.32 -0.51
C PHE A 377 4.52 -20.62 0.69
N LEU A 378 5.70 -20.01 0.48
CA LEU A 378 6.38 -19.20 1.49
C LEU A 378 5.87 -17.75 1.57
N GLY A 379 4.88 -17.37 0.75
CA GLY A 379 4.36 -15.99 0.69
C GLY A 379 5.32 -15.00 0.03
N GLY A 380 6.28 -15.49 -0.75
CA GLY A 380 7.24 -14.66 -1.49
C GLY A 380 6.61 -13.95 -2.69
N THR A 381 7.43 -13.15 -3.38
CA THR A 381 7.01 -12.33 -4.53
C THR A 381 8.06 -12.39 -5.63
N ILE A 382 7.65 -12.15 -6.88
CA ILE A 382 8.59 -12.01 -8.01
C ILE A 382 9.15 -10.58 -7.97
N ASN A 383 10.38 -10.47 -7.47
CA ASN A 383 11.11 -9.22 -7.35
C ASN A 383 12.57 -9.35 -7.82
N MET A 384 13.32 -8.24 -7.81
CA MET A 384 14.71 -8.24 -8.29
C MET A 384 15.60 -9.25 -7.54
N ILE A 385 15.42 -9.41 -6.23
CA ILE A 385 16.24 -10.34 -5.43
C ILE A 385 15.89 -11.79 -5.79
N SER A 386 14.59 -12.11 -5.90
CA SER A 386 14.18 -13.47 -6.29
C SER A 386 14.62 -13.83 -7.72
N LEU A 387 14.54 -12.88 -8.67
CA LEU A 387 14.98 -13.11 -10.04
C LEU A 387 16.50 -13.26 -10.13
N PHE A 388 17.26 -12.46 -9.38
CA PHE A 388 18.71 -12.61 -9.30
C PHE A 388 19.09 -13.94 -8.67
N GLY A 389 18.40 -14.36 -7.61
CA GLY A 389 18.56 -15.67 -7.00
C GLY A 389 18.31 -16.81 -7.98
N LEU A 390 17.24 -16.73 -8.78
CA LEU A 390 16.94 -17.71 -9.84
C LEU A 390 18.04 -17.76 -10.92
N ILE A 391 18.56 -16.61 -11.34
CA ILE A 391 19.65 -16.54 -12.33
C ILE A 391 20.96 -17.12 -11.77
N LEU A 392 21.32 -16.82 -10.53
CA LEU A 392 22.51 -17.39 -9.88
C LEU A 392 22.35 -18.90 -9.67
N ALA A 393 21.16 -19.35 -9.25
CA ALA A 393 20.87 -20.76 -9.04
C ALA A 393 20.91 -21.57 -10.35
N LEU A 394 20.70 -20.94 -11.51
CA LEU A 394 20.76 -21.63 -12.81
C LEU A 394 22.09 -22.36 -13.02
N GLY A 395 23.23 -21.76 -12.64
CA GLY A 395 24.53 -22.41 -12.77
C GLY A 395 24.67 -23.61 -11.83
N ILE A 396 24.28 -23.42 -10.57
CA ILE A 396 24.41 -24.43 -9.51
C ILE A 396 23.52 -25.65 -9.79
N ILE A 397 22.27 -25.43 -10.20
CA ILE A 397 21.28 -26.51 -10.45
C ILE A 397 21.74 -27.44 -11.59
N VAL A 398 22.43 -26.89 -12.58
CA VAL A 398 22.83 -27.65 -13.77
C VAL A 398 24.03 -28.55 -13.47
N ASP A 399 24.95 -28.12 -12.61
CA ASP A 399 26.16 -28.86 -12.28
C ASP A 399 25.85 -30.25 -11.67
N ASP A 400 24.92 -30.33 -10.73
CA ASP A 400 24.51 -31.60 -10.12
C ASP A 400 23.92 -32.57 -11.15
N ALA A 401 23.07 -32.05 -12.05
CA ALA A 401 22.45 -32.83 -13.10
C ALA A 401 23.48 -33.31 -14.14
N ILE A 402 24.49 -32.49 -14.47
CA ILE A 402 25.61 -32.86 -15.33
C ILE A 402 26.37 -34.04 -14.73
N VAL A 403 26.80 -33.92 -13.47
CA VAL A 403 27.69 -34.90 -12.84
C VAL A 403 27.01 -36.27 -12.72
N VAL A 404 25.74 -36.31 -12.30
CA VAL A 404 24.95 -37.55 -12.23
C VAL A 404 24.71 -38.13 -13.63
N GLY A 405 24.42 -37.28 -14.62
CA GLY A 405 24.14 -37.68 -16.00
C GLY A 405 25.36 -38.29 -16.70
N GLU A 406 26.53 -37.68 -16.54
CA GLU A 406 27.79 -38.12 -17.16
C GLU A 406 28.31 -39.42 -16.53
N ASP A 407 28.21 -39.55 -15.19
CA ASP A 407 28.60 -40.80 -14.51
C ASP A 407 27.65 -41.94 -14.87
N THR A 408 26.34 -41.67 -14.99
CA THR A 408 25.35 -42.64 -15.51
C THR A 408 25.70 -43.09 -16.93
N LEU A 409 26.09 -42.15 -17.80
CA LEU A 409 26.53 -42.48 -19.16
C LEU A 409 27.81 -43.32 -19.15
N THR A 410 28.75 -43.01 -18.26
CA THR A 410 30.00 -43.75 -18.09
C THR A 410 29.73 -45.21 -17.71
N HIS A 411 28.86 -45.46 -16.74
CA HIS A 411 28.43 -46.81 -16.36
C HIS A 411 27.75 -47.56 -17.53
N LEU A 412 26.93 -46.87 -18.33
CA LEU A 412 26.31 -47.45 -19.52
C LEU A 412 27.35 -47.83 -20.59
N GLN A 413 28.36 -46.99 -20.83
CA GLN A 413 29.45 -47.26 -21.77
C GLN A 413 30.37 -48.40 -21.31
N GLN A 414 30.47 -48.65 -20.00
CA GLN A 414 31.17 -49.79 -19.41
C GLN A 414 30.41 -51.12 -19.54
N GLY A 415 29.21 -51.12 -20.14
CA GLY A 415 28.44 -52.32 -20.44
C GLY A 415 27.37 -52.67 -19.40
N GLU A 416 27.08 -51.79 -18.43
CA GLU A 416 25.99 -52.00 -17.49
C GLU A 416 24.61 -51.84 -18.15
N SER A 417 23.61 -52.57 -17.65
CA SER A 417 22.22 -52.38 -18.08
C SER A 417 21.71 -50.97 -17.70
N PRO A 418 20.81 -50.32 -18.48
CA PRO A 418 20.39 -48.93 -18.23
C PRO A 418 19.91 -48.62 -16.81
N VAL A 419 19.15 -49.53 -16.20
CA VAL A 419 18.66 -49.35 -14.82
C VAL A 419 19.79 -49.41 -13.81
N ARG A 420 20.75 -50.34 -13.98
CA ARG A 420 21.92 -50.43 -13.09
C ARG A 420 22.85 -49.24 -13.26
N ALA A 421 23.08 -48.78 -14.49
CA ALA A 421 23.89 -47.60 -14.76
C ALA A 421 23.32 -46.35 -14.09
N ALA A 422 22.01 -46.14 -14.15
CA ALA A 422 21.35 -45.01 -13.48
C ALA A 422 21.41 -45.11 -11.94
N ILE A 423 21.25 -46.31 -11.38
CA ILE A 423 21.39 -46.53 -9.92
C ILE A 423 22.85 -46.34 -9.48
N GLY A 424 23.80 -46.83 -10.28
CA GLY A 424 25.25 -46.71 -10.03
C GLY A 424 25.68 -45.26 -10.01
N GLY A 425 25.36 -44.52 -11.07
CA GLY A 425 25.67 -43.10 -11.20
C GLY A 425 25.06 -42.25 -10.08
N ALA A 426 23.75 -42.41 -9.84
CA ALA A 426 23.06 -41.67 -8.78
C ALA A 426 23.62 -41.99 -7.38
N ARG A 427 24.04 -43.22 -7.10
CA ARG A 427 24.62 -43.57 -5.79
C ARG A 427 26.01 -43.03 -5.60
N ARG A 428 26.85 -43.09 -6.63
CA ARG A 428 28.22 -42.59 -6.56
C ARG A 428 28.24 -41.08 -6.35
N MET A 429 27.35 -40.37 -7.06
CA MET A 429 27.27 -38.91 -7.03
C MET A 429 26.36 -38.36 -5.94
N PHE A 430 25.68 -39.21 -5.17
CA PHE A 430 24.77 -38.78 -4.09
C PHE A 430 25.45 -37.87 -3.07
N TRP A 431 26.57 -38.30 -2.48
CA TRP A 431 27.26 -37.51 -1.44
C TRP A 431 27.90 -36.21 -1.97
N PRO A 432 28.56 -36.21 -3.15
CA PRO A 432 29.00 -34.98 -3.79
C PRO A 432 27.87 -33.95 -3.98
N VAL A 433 26.73 -34.39 -4.52
CA VAL A 433 25.56 -33.51 -4.76
C VAL A 433 24.95 -33.00 -3.45
N VAL A 434 24.87 -33.83 -2.40
CA VAL A 434 24.34 -33.41 -1.09
C VAL A 434 25.28 -32.46 -0.34
N ALA A 435 26.58 -32.51 -0.64
CA ALA A 435 27.59 -31.66 0.00
C ALA A 435 27.83 -30.32 -0.73
N SER A 436 27.38 -30.20 -1.98
CA SER A 436 27.38 -28.95 -2.75
C SER A 436 26.21 -28.05 -2.35
#